data_AF-A0A1Z5K668-F1
#
_entry.id   AF-A0A1Z5K668-F1
#
_cell.length_a   1.000
_cell.length_b   1.000
_cell.length_c   1.000
_cell.angle_alpha   90.00
_cell.angle_beta   90.00
_cell.angle_gamma   90.00
#
_symmetry.space_group_name_H-M   'P 1'
#
loop_
_entity.id
_entity.type
_entity.pdbx_description
1 polymer ?
#
loop_
_entity_poly.entity_id
_entity_poly.type
_entity_poly.pdbx_seq_one_letter_code
_entity_poly.pdbx_strand_id
1 'polypeptide(L)'
;MICNSFSQAPQAFRFPSPWATSNPPESSPKKYIRQDGVMKLNPTFTYWKEATEGKPATTLVYANVALPVVTNLEDHEALNEASVAWGGQEFASSESVNATVEMMQEPEICMEAGMQPDTMVDELGRVLYKYEVPMGLMNKLMMLSEFEVLEFMVDDSGSMTLLSDTLTATKQTQTRWEEAQARLMEMLDILAYVPFQEIQVCFLNRQDRVVLKRQGRDPKSFLVDAHRRIDAAFHRMPMGGTPVFEKLQESFASGVNRNIARYLFCDGTPNGGLLAKEGITGLLINRQNPAQNPMTFLICSNTGDEVVWMKDIEEVVPYCSACDDFANEAAEVLRDQGMALPFTKGFWLICSLIAASNPEDLDAINESVPFSKTTLDNLLGVNHDDALYRHYFDHFVKAQHARVVERDEYGRPKNKADQLKKNQNWQAHYGDFVRVPMASQISAVKTFKQQLKQASG
;
A
#
# COMPACT_ATOMS: atom_id res chain seq x y z
N MET A 1 11.10 9.07 33.45
CA MET A 1 9.65 9.31 33.41
C MET A 1 9.15 8.75 32.09
N ILE A 2 8.39 7.67 32.16
CA ILE A 2 7.92 6.91 30.99
C ILE A 2 6.72 7.66 30.42
N CYS A 3 6.91 8.36 29.30
CA CYS A 3 5.82 8.91 28.52
C CYS A 3 5.15 7.76 27.76
N ASN A 4 4.19 7.10 28.42
CA ASN A 4 3.21 6.24 27.75
C ASN A 4 2.20 7.14 27.01
N SER A 5 2.58 7.69 25.86
CA SER A 5 1.62 8.16 24.85
C SER A 5 1.46 7.08 23.80
N PHE A 6 0.94 5.93 24.21
CA PHE A 6 0.35 5.00 23.25
C PHE A 6 -0.90 5.70 22.70
N SER A 7 -0.78 6.23 21.49
CA SER A 7 -1.91 6.33 20.58
C SER A 7 -2.48 4.92 20.48
N GLN A 8 -3.52 4.61 21.27
CA GLN A 8 -4.41 3.53 20.87
C GLN A 8 -4.87 3.92 19.47
N ALA A 9 -4.37 3.21 18.45
CA ALA A 9 -4.96 3.28 17.13
C ALA A 9 -6.47 3.19 17.38
N PRO A 10 -7.26 4.19 16.95
CA PRO A 10 -8.68 4.17 17.23
C PRO A 10 -9.17 2.82 16.73
N GLN A 11 -9.61 1.93 17.64
CA GLN A 11 -10.29 0.70 17.24
C GLN A 11 -11.28 1.17 16.20
N ALA A 12 -11.11 0.73 14.95
CA ALA A 12 -11.79 1.33 13.80
C ALA A 12 -13.25 1.46 14.19
N PHE A 13 -13.67 2.68 14.54
CA PHE A 13 -14.98 2.94 15.10
C PHE A 13 -15.89 2.78 13.89
N ARG A 14 -16.29 1.52 13.62
CA ARG A 14 -17.36 1.23 12.68
C ARG A 14 -18.56 1.91 13.31
N PHE A 15 -18.91 3.06 12.75
CA PHE A 15 -20.14 3.73 13.13
C PHE A 15 -21.24 2.67 13.06
N PRO A 16 -22.00 2.45 14.14
CA PRO A 16 -23.05 1.44 14.15
C PRO A 16 -23.93 1.70 12.93
N SER A 17 -24.03 0.69 12.06
CA SER A 17 -24.76 0.84 10.81
C SER A 17 -26.17 1.29 11.17
N PRO A 18 -26.67 2.42 10.62
CA PRO A 18 -28.03 2.88 10.88
C PRO A 18 -29.08 1.85 10.45
N TRP A 19 -28.67 0.81 9.71
CA TRP A 19 -29.49 -0.27 9.17
C TRP A 19 -29.55 -1.54 10.04
N ALA A 20 -29.01 -1.53 11.26
CA ALA A 20 -28.95 -2.73 12.12
C ALA A 20 -30.32 -3.36 12.47
N THR A 21 -31.45 -2.71 12.14
CA THR A 21 -32.81 -3.18 12.45
C THR A 21 -33.63 -3.63 11.25
N SER A 22 -33.16 -3.42 10.02
CA SER A 22 -33.87 -3.78 8.79
C SER A 22 -33.24 -5.00 8.13
N ASN A 23 -34.04 -5.95 7.64
CA ASN A 23 -33.52 -7.06 6.83
C ASN A 23 -32.80 -6.52 5.56
N PRO A 24 -31.72 -7.18 5.10
CA PRO A 24 -31.07 -6.82 3.84
C PRO A 24 -32.06 -6.98 2.67
N PRO A 25 -31.93 -6.14 1.62
CA PRO A 25 -32.78 -6.26 0.43
C PRO A 25 -32.60 -7.63 -0.25
N GLU A 26 -33.66 -8.16 -0.84
CA GLU A 26 -33.61 -9.48 -1.51
C GLU A 26 -32.73 -9.47 -2.78
N SER A 27 -32.63 -8.32 -3.47
CA SER A 27 -31.82 -8.15 -4.67
C SER A 27 -30.59 -7.28 -4.39
N SER A 28 -29.48 -7.55 -5.10
CA SER A 28 -28.26 -6.73 -5.03
C SER A 28 -28.55 -5.26 -5.34
N PRO A 29 -28.34 -4.34 -4.39
CA PRO A 29 -28.40 -2.90 -4.66
C PRO A 29 -27.31 -2.48 -5.66
N LYS A 30 -27.47 -1.31 -6.27
CA LYS A 30 -26.39 -0.69 -7.07
C LYS A 30 -25.17 -0.45 -6.20
N LYS A 31 -23.96 -0.77 -6.70
CA LYS A 31 -22.70 -0.61 -5.96
C LYS A 31 -22.39 0.86 -5.65
N TYR A 32 -22.65 1.77 -6.59
CA TYR A 32 -22.37 3.20 -6.44
C TYR A 32 -23.63 4.06 -6.46
N ILE A 33 -23.56 5.20 -5.79
CA ILE A 33 -24.60 6.23 -5.78
C ILE A 33 -23.97 7.62 -5.85
N ARG A 34 -24.72 8.60 -6.35
CA ARG A 34 -24.34 10.01 -6.27
C ARG A 34 -24.99 10.63 -5.03
N GLN A 35 -24.18 11.18 -4.15
CA GLN A 35 -24.64 11.89 -2.95
C GLN A 35 -23.91 13.23 -2.86
N ASP A 36 -24.68 14.31 -2.76
CA ASP A 36 -24.15 15.69 -2.68
C ASP A 36 -23.21 16.05 -3.85
N GLY A 37 -23.53 15.56 -5.05
CA GLY A 37 -22.72 15.77 -6.25
C GLY A 37 -21.51 14.84 -6.41
N VAL A 38 -21.19 14.04 -5.38
CA VAL A 38 -20.01 13.16 -5.33
C VAL A 38 -20.45 11.69 -5.46
N MET A 39 -19.77 10.93 -6.31
CA MET A 39 -19.95 9.47 -6.42
C MET A 39 -19.31 8.76 -5.23
N LYS A 40 -20.01 7.78 -4.66
CA LYS A 40 -19.57 7.05 -3.46
C LYS A 40 -20.04 5.59 -3.48
N LEU A 41 -19.42 4.75 -2.64
CA LEU A 41 -19.92 3.41 -2.38
C LEU A 41 -21.30 3.48 -1.70
N ASN A 42 -22.27 2.73 -2.21
CA ASN A 42 -23.63 2.70 -1.68
C ASN A 42 -23.67 1.98 -0.32
N PRO A 43 -24.06 2.64 0.78
CA PRO A 43 -24.16 1.99 2.09
C PRO A 43 -25.12 0.78 2.10
N THR A 44 -26.18 0.80 1.28
CA THR A 44 -27.12 -0.31 1.16
C THR A 44 -26.48 -1.52 0.47
N PHE A 45 -25.62 -1.28 -0.52
CA PHE A 45 -24.82 -2.35 -1.15
C PHE A 45 -23.84 -2.97 -0.15
N THR A 46 -23.13 -2.13 0.61
CA THR A 46 -22.22 -2.60 1.68
C THR A 46 -22.95 -3.50 2.67
N TYR A 47 -24.11 -3.06 3.18
CA TYR A 47 -24.91 -3.85 4.11
C TYR A 47 -25.40 -5.18 3.51
N TRP A 48 -25.91 -5.15 2.27
CA TRP A 48 -26.34 -6.35 1.54
C TRP A 48 -25.19 -7.36 1.34
N LYS A 49 -24.01 -6.88 0.94
CA LYS A 49 -22.84 -7.72 0.69
C LYS A 49 -22.29 -8.31 1.99
N GLU A 50 -22.23 -7.54 3.07
CA GLU A 50 -21.82 -8.04 4.40
C GLU A 50 -22.78 -9.13 4.92
N ALA A 51 -24.09 -8.92 4.75
CA ALA A 51 -25.09 -9.91 5.15
C ALA A 51 -25.02 -11.21 4.32
N THR A 52 -24.67 -11.10 3.04
CA THR A 52 -24.59 -12.25 2.12
C THR A 52 -23.29 -13.04 2.28
N GLU A 53 -22.16 -12.36 2.45
CA GLU A 53 -20.83 -12.98 2.46
C GLU A 53 -20.30 -13.29 3.87
N GLY A 54 -20.91 -12.73 4.92
CA GLY A 54 -20.47 -12.93 6.31
C GLY A 54 -19.11 -12.29 6.63
N LYS A 55 -18.61 -11.41 5.77
CA LYS A 55 -17.36 -10.65 5.92
C LYS A 55 -17.58 -9.19 5.52
N PRO A 56 -16.71 -8.26 5.95
CA PRO A 56 -16.78 -6.88 5.52
C PRO A 56 -16.84 -6.73 4.00
N ALA A 57 -17.74 -5.88 3.51
CA ALA A 57 -17.90 -5.64 2.07
C ALA A 57 -16.76 -4.79 1.49
N THR A 58 -16.08 -4.03 2.36
CA THR A 58 -14.92 -3.19 2.05
C THR A 58 -13.97 -3.08 3.24
N THR A 59 -12.71 -2.82 2.94
CA THR A 59 -11.62 -2.55 3.87
C THR A 59 -11.45 -1.05 4.16
N LEU A 60 -12.17 -0.18 3.44
CA LEU A 60 -12.15 1.26 3.67
C LEU A 60 -12.65 1.64 5.06
N VAL A 61 -11.88 2.47 5.77
CA VAL A 61 -12.27 3.01 7.09
C VAL A 61 -13.48 3.95 6.99
N TYR A 62 -13.55 4.77 5.93
CA TYR A 62 -14.61 5.77 5.70
C TYR A 62 -15.30 5.61 4.34
N ALA A 63 -15.85 4.43 4.09
CA ALA A 63 -16.47 4.08 2.80
C ALA A 63 -17.62 5.03 2.35
N ASN A 64 -18.28 5.72 3.28
CA ASN A 64 -19.35 6.69 3.00
C ASN A 64 -18.85 8.11 2.68
N VAL A 65 -17.54 8.36 2.76
CA VAL A 65 -16.89 9.64 2.45
C VAL A 65 -15.89 9.48 1.31
N ALA A 66 -15.20 8.34 1.28
CA ALA A 66 -14.18 8.03 0.29
C ALA A 66 -14.71 8.09 -1.16
N LEU A 67 -13.81 8.42 -2.08
CA LEU A 67 -14.05 8.26 -3.51
C LEU A 67 -14.33 6.78 -3.86
N PRO A 68 -15.00 6.50 -4.99
CA PRO A 68 -15.25 5.13 -5.42
C PRO A 68 -13.94 4.37 -5.66
N VAL A 69 -13.89 3.11 -5.19
CA VAL A 69 -12.85 2.16 -5.60
C VAL A 69 -13.38 1.42 -6.82
N VAL A 70 -12.74 1.60 -7.97
CA VAL A 70 -13.05 0.87 -9.20
C VAL A 70 -11.98 -0.19 -9.40
N THR A 71 -12.35 -1.47 -9.27
CA THR A 71 -11.37 -2.57 -9.25
C THR A 71 -11.28 -3.33 -10.57
N ASN A 72 -12.32 -3.24 -11.40
CA ASN A 72 -12.45 -3.94 -12.67
C ASN A 72 -13.44 -3.21 -13.61
N LEU A 73 -13.63 -3.70 -14.84
CA LEU A 73 -14.49 -3.05 -15.83
C LEU A 73 -15.99 -3.09 -15.44
N GLU A 74 -16.45 -4.12 -14.74
CA GLU A 74 -17.82 -4.20 -14.22
C GLU A 74 -18.10 -3.08 -13.20
N ASP A 75 -17.14 -2.78 -12.32
CA ASP A 75 -17.20 -1.66 -11.39
C ASP A 75 -17.25 -0.32 -12.14
N HIS A 76 -16.48 -0.20 -13.22
CA HIS A 76 -16.44 1.01 -14.04
C HIS A 76 -17.79 1.25 -14.74
N GLU A 77 -18.39 0.20 -15.29
CA GLU A 77 -19.75 0.24 -15.86
C GLU A 77 -20.78 0.62 -14.79
N ALA A 78 -20.75 -0.04 -13.63
CA ALA A 78 -21.66 0.27 -12.52
C ALA A 78 -21.51 1.72 -12.02
N LEU A 79 -20.29 2.28 -12.03
CA LEU A 79 -20.03 3.68 -11.71
C LEU A 79 -20.66 4.62 -12.74
N ASN A 80 -20.50 4.32 -14.03
CA ASN A 80 -21.05 5.11 -15.13
C ASN A 80 -22.57 5.06 -15.20
N GLU A 81 -23.18 3.88 -15.03
CA GLU A 81 -24.64 3.75 -14.92
C GLU A 81 -25.19 4.60 -13.77
N ALA A 82 -24.50 4.62 -12.62
CA ALA A 82 -24.90 5.44 -11.49
C ALA A 82 -24.70 6.93 -11.77
N SER A 83 -23.65 7.34 -12.50
CA SER A 83 -23.46 8.74 -12.90
C SER A 83 -24.59 9.21 -13.84
N VAL A 84 -24.85 8.46 -14.91
CA VAL A 84 -25.84 8.79 -15.95
C VAL A 84 -27.25 8.81 -15.39
N ALA A 85 -27.60 7.87 -14.50
CA ALA A 85 -28.91 7.84 -13.85
C ALA A 85 -29.21 9.11 -13.02
N TRP A 86 -28.18 9.85 -12.62
CA TRP A 86 -28.29 11.12 -11.90
C TRP A 86 -28.03 12.35 -12.78
N GLY A 87 -28.05 12.19 -14.11
CA GLY A 87 -27.80 13.27 -15.08
C GLY A 87 -26.34 13.69 -15.19
N GLY A 88 -25.40 12.88 -14.69
CA GLY A 88 -23.97 13.06 -14.90
C GLY A 88 -23.50 12.59 -16.29
N GLN A 89 -22.21 12.77 -16.54
CA GLN A 89 -21.52 12.20 -17.71
C GLN A 89 -20.85 10.88 -17.32
N GLU A 90 -20.58 10.04 -18.30
CA GLU A 90 -19.73 8.87 -18.11
C GLU A 90 -18.30 9.32 -17.76
N PHE A 91 -17.71 8.64 -16.80
CA PHE A 91 -16.29 8.74 -16.50
C PHE A 91 -15.51 7.97 -17.56
N ALA A 92 -14.54 8.64 -18.15
CA ALA A 92 -13.53 7.97 -18.97
C ALA A 92 -12.51 7.28 -18.06
N SER A 93 -12.00 6.13 -18.51
CA SER A 93 -10.88 5.47 -17.85
C SER A 93 -9.62 6.34 -17.91
N SER A 94 -8.78 6.23 -16.89
CA SER A 94 -7.50 6.93 -16.86
C SER A 94 -6.52 6.42 -17.92
N GLU A 95 -5.46 7.19 -18.16
CA GLU A 95 -4.35 6.76 -19.03
C GLU A 95 -3.69 5.48 -18.52
N SER A 96 -3.51 5.34 -17.20
CA SER A 96 -2.95 4.13 -16.58
C SER A 96 -3.77 2.87 -16.86
N VAL A 97 -5.11 2.96 -16.85
CA VAL A 97 -5.99 1.84 -17.15
C VAL A 97 -5.93 1.49 -18.63
N ASN A 98 -5.97 2.49 -19.52
CA ASN A 98 -5.85 2.26 -20.95
C ASN A 98 -4.52 1.56 -21.30
N ALA A 99 -3.41 2.03 -20.74
CA ALA A 99 -2.10 1.42 -20.90
C ALA A 99 -2.07 -0.03 -20.36
N THR A 100 -2.71 -0.27 -19.21
CA THR A 100 -2.81 -1.62 -18.66
C THR A 100 -3.59 -2.56 -19.57
N VAL A 101 -4.75 -2.13 -20.06
CA VAL A 101 -5.59 -2.94 -20.94
C VAL A 101 -4.83 -3.27 -22.23
N GLU A 102 -4.07 -2.32 -22.77
CA GLU A 102 -3.21 -2.54 -23.94
C GLU A 102 -2.11 -3.58 -23.64
N MET A 103 -1.34 -3.40 -22.55
CA MET A 103 -0.31 -4.35 -22.13
C MET A 103 -0.88 -5.76 -21.87
N MET A 104 -2.05 -5.86 -21.26
CA MET A 104 -2.69 -7.15 -20.97
C MET A 104 -3.28 -7.84 -22.21
N GLN A 105 -3.39 -7.13 -23.33
CA GLN A 105 -3.75 -7.74 -24.61
C GLN A 105 -2.52 -8.25 -25.36
N GLU A 106 -1.31 -7.91 -24.93
CA GLU A 106 -0.08 -8.43 -25.51
C GLU A 106 0.07 -9.93 -25.20
N PRO A 107 0.16 -10.80 -26.23
CA PRO A 107 0.25 -12.24 -26.00
C PRO A 107 1.47 -12.65 -25.17
N GLU A 108 2.58 -11.93 -25.30
CA GLU A 108 3.84 -12.22 -24.60
C GLU A 108 3.67 -12.09 -23.08
N ILE A 109 3.10 -10.96 -22.61
CA ILE A 109 2.82 -10.70 -21.19
C ILE A 109 1.88 -11.77 -20.60
N CYS A 110 0.83 -12.13 -21.34
CA CYS A 110 -0.12 -13.14 -20.90
C CYS A 110 0.54 -14.52 -20.77
N MET A 111 1.35 -14.91 -21.76
CA MET A 111 2.09 -16.17 -21.74
C MET A 111 3.09 -16.23 -20.59
N GLU A 112 3.79 -15.14 -20.29
CA GLU A 112 4.70 -15.05 -19.14
C GLU A 112 3.97 -15.18 -17.80
N ALA A 113 2.76 -14.64 -17.70
CA ALA A 113 1.88 -14.83 -16.55
C ALA A 113 1.24 -16.23 -16.49
N GLY A 114 1.40 -17.06 -17.53
CA GLY A 114 0.82 -18.40 -17.64
C GLY A 114 -0.68 -18.38 -17.96
N MET A 115 -1.18 -17.33 -18.61
CA MET A 115 -2.59 -17.12 -18.95
C MET A 115 -2.78 -16.93 -20.45
N GLN A 116 -4.01 -17.14 -20.91
CA GLN A 116 -4.41 -16.77 -22.26
C GLN A 116 -4.93 -15.32 -22.25
N PRO A 117 -4.68 -14.50 -23.30
CA PRO A 117 -5.08 -13.09 -23.33
C PRO A 117 -6.56 -12.83 -23.05
N ASP A 118 -7.44 -13.73 -23.50
CA ASP A 118 -8.89 -13.67 -23.30
C ASP A 118 -9.31 -13.86 -21.84
N THR A 119 -8.52 -14.58 -21.04
CA THR A 119 -8.80 -14.86 -19.62
C THR A 119 -8.05 -13.98 -18.64
N MET A 120 -6.96 -13.35 -19.07
CA MET A 120 -6.05 -12.57 -18.23
C MET A 120 -6.78 -11.41 -17.53
N VAL A 121 -7.57 -10.63 -18.27
CA VAL A 121 -8.28 -9.45 -17.76
C VAL A 121 -9.31 -9.84 -16.70
N ASP A 122 -10.08 -10.89 -16.95
CA ASP A 122 -11.13 -11.36 -16.04
C ASP A 122 -10.54 -11.96 -14.75
N GLU A 123 -9.52 -12.80 -14.89
CA GLU A 123 -8.90 -13.47 -13.74
C GLU A 123 -8.10 -12.48 -12.87
N LEU A 124 -7.36 -11.54 -13.48
CA LEU A 124 -6.71 -10.47 -12.74
C LEU A 124 -7.75 -9.55 -12.10
N GLY A 125 -8.77 -9.14 -12.86
CA GLY A 125 -9.89 -8.33 -12.35
C GLY A 125 -10.57 -8.94 -11.12
N ARG A 126 -10.68 -10.29 -11.06
CA ARG A 126 -11.20 -10.99 -9.89
C ARG A 126 -10.29 -10.89 -8.67
N VAL A 127 -8.97 -10.97 -8.84
CA VAL A 127 -8.01 -10.80 -7.74
C VAL A 127 -7.95 -9.36 -7.26
N LEU A 128 -7.97 -8.39 -8.16
CA LEU A 128 -8.05 -6.98 -7.80
C LEU A 128 -9.36 -6.67 -7.06
N TYR A 129 -10.48 -7.25 -7.50
CA TYR A 129 -11.75 -7.15 -6.79
C TYR A 129 -11.69 -7.77 -5.38
N LYS A 130 -11.03 -8.93 -5.22
CA LYS A 130 -10.87 -9.61 -3.91
C LYS A 130 -10.18 -8.70 -2.90
N TYR A 131 -9.14 -7.98 -3.32
CA TYR A 131 -8.34 -7.11 -2.45
C TYR A 131 -8.76 -5.64 -2.49
N GLU A 132 -9.72 -5.27 -3.35
CA GLU A 132 -10.09 -3.89 -3.63
C GLU A 132 -8.93 -3.03 -4.16
N VAL A 133 -8.10 -3.60 -5.02
CA VAL A 133 -7.03 -2.86 -5.71
C VAL A 133 -7.67 -1.98 -6.78
N PRO A 134 -7.44 -0.64 -6.75
CA PRO A 134 -7.87 0.23 -7.85
C PRO A 134 -7.22 -0.18 -9.17
N MET A 135 -8.00 -0.23 -10.26
CA MET A 135 -7.49 -0.63 -11.58
C MET A 135 -6.36 0.28 -12.10
N GLY A 136 -6.32 1.54 -11.63
CA GLY A 136 -5.24 2.47 -11.96
C GLY A 136 -3.85 2.05 -11.48
N LEU A 137 -3.77 1.14 -10.51
CA LEU A 137 -2.50 0.61 -9.96
C LEU A 137 -1.93 -0.56 -10.76
N MET A 138 -2.67 -1.09 -11.73
CA MET A 138 -2.27 -2.29 -12.46
C MET A 138 -1.02 -2.08 -13.32
N ASN A 139 -0.87 -0.94 -13.99
CA ASN A 139 0.33 -0.64 -14.76
C ASN A 139 1.57 -0.57 -13.86
N LYS A 140 1.41 -0.15 -12.60
CA LYS A 140 2.50 -0.12 -11.63
C LYS A 140 2.96 -1.53 -11.31
N LEU A 141 2.04 -2.50 -11.15
CA LEU A 141 2.37 -3.92 -10.96
C LEU A 141 3.30 -4.46 -12.03
N MET A 142 3.12 -4.04 -13.29
CA MET A 142 3.96 -4.49 -14.40
C MET A 142 5.43 -4.08 -14.25
N MET A 143 5.75 -3.05 -13.45
CA MET A 143 7.15 -2.71 -13.14
C MET A 143 7.91 -3.87 -12.48
N LEU A 144 7.20 -4.80 -11.83
CA LEU A 144 7.83 -5.96 -11.19
C LEU A 144 8.44 -6.94 -12.19
N SER A 145 7.99 -6.95 -13.45
CA SER A 145 8.54 -7.82 -14.50
C SER A 145 9.92 -7.37 -14.99
N GLU A 146 10.32 -6.12 -14.68
CA GLU A 146 11.65 -5.59 -15.01
C GLU A 146 12.77 -6.18 -14.12
N PHE A 147 12.40 -6.76 -12.97
CA PHE A 147 13.35 -7.37 -12.05
C PHE A 147 13.57 -8.85 -12.39
N GLU A 148 14.83 -9.28 -12.31
CA GLU A 148 15.17 -10.69 -12.44
C GLU A 148 14.73 -11.49 -11.21
N VAL A 149 14.69 -10.85 -10.04
CA VAL A 149 14.34 -11.47 -8.77
C VAL A 149 13.52 -10.52 -7.91
N LEU A 150 12.41 -11.04 -7.38
CA LEU A 150 11.72 -10.46 -6.23
C LEU A 150 12.19 -11.22 -4.98
N GLU A 151 13.04 -10.60 -4.17
CA GLU A 151 13.67 -11.25 -3.01
C GLU A 151 13.00 -10.80 -1.70
N PHE A 152 12.30 -11.73 -1.05
CA PHE A 152 11.73 -11.55 0.27
C PHE A 152 12.66 -12.15 1.33
N MET A 153 13.29 -11.28 2.10
CA MET A 153 14.02 -11.62 3.32
C MET A 153 13.04 -11.58 4.49
N VAL A 154 12.94 -12.67 5.24
CA VAL A 154 12.06 -12.76 6.40
C VAL A 154 12.89 -12.87 7.66
N ASP A 155 12.70 -11.93 8.57
CA ASP A 155 13.19 -12.03 9.94
C ASP A 155 12.60 -13.27 10.60
N ASP A 156 13.48 -14.19 10.98
CA ASP A 156 13.18 -15.40 11.74
C ASP A 156 13.91 -15.39 13.08
N SER A 157 14.12 -14.21 13.68
CA SER A 157 14.67 -14.02 15.02
C SER A 157 13.68 -14.41 16.11
N GLY A 158 14.18 -14.62 17.34
CA GLY A 158 13.32 -14.99 18.47
C GLY A 158 12.20 -13.99 18.78
N SER A 159 12.38 -12.69 18.48
CA SER A 159 11.36 -11.65 18.71
C SER A 159 10.12 -11.82 17.84
N MET A 160 10.24 -12.50 16.69
CA MET A 160 9.10 -12.78 15.81
C MET A 160 8.06 -13.73 16.45
N THR A 161 8.38 -14.38 17.58
CA THR A 161 7.42 -15.15 18.38
C THR A 161 6.49 -14.28 19.24
N LEU A 162 6.79 -12.98 19.38
CA LEU A 162 5.94 -12.04 20.11
C LEU A 162 4.64 -11.79 19.36
N LEU A 163 3.63 -11.33 20.11
CA LEU A 163 2.34 -10.97 19.54
C LEU A 163 2.45 -9.70 18.68
N SER A 164 1.82 -9.76 17.52
CA SER A 164 1.49 -8.62 16.67
C SER A 164 0.18 -7.97 17.14
N ASP A 165 -0.13 -6.78 16.65
CA ASP A 165 -1.45 -6.15 16.77
C ASP A 165 -2.44 -6.59 15.68
N THR A 166 -1.98 -7.38 14.71
CA THR A 166 -2.82 -7.94 13.66
C THR A 166 -3.64 -9.15 14.13
N LEU A 167 -4.78 -9.37 13.47
CA LEU A 167 -5.73 -10.44 13.78
C LEU A 167 -5.89 -11.39 12.59
N THR A 168 -6.01 -12.69 12.87
CA THR A 168 -6.44 -13.67 11.88
C THR A 168 -7.91 -13.45 11.46
N ALA A 169 -8.35 -14.13 10.41
CA ALA A 169 -9.76 -14.16 10.00
C ALA A 169 -10.72 -14.60 11.13
N THR A 170 -10.23 -15.38 12.11
CA THR A 170 -10.99 -15.83 13.28
C THR A 170 -10.92 -14.84 14.47
N LYS A 171 -10.36 -13.64 14.26
CA LYS A 171 -10.15 -12.59 15.26
C LYS A 171 -9.20 -13.00 16.39
N GLN A 172 -8.29 -13.94 16.13
CA GLN A 172 -7.22 -14.30 17.05
C GLN A 172 -5.99 -13.42 16.77
N THR A 173 -5.33 -12.94 17.82
CA THR A 173 -4.06 -12.22 17.69
C THR A 173 -2.99 -13.12 17.09
N GLN A 174 -2.28 -12.61 16.10
CA GLN A 174 -1.17 -13.30 15.45
C GLN A 174 0.13 -13.05 16.21
N THR A 175 1.09 -13.95 16.08
CA THR A 175 2.51 -13.62 16.26
C THR A 175 3.02 -12.79 15.09
N ARG A 176 4.11 -12.06 15.28
CA ARG A 176 4.78 -11.31 14.20
C ARG A 176 5.24 -12.22 13.07
N TRP A 177 5.60 -13.46 13.39
CA TRP A 177 5.91 -14.53 12.43
C TRP A 177 4.71 -14.94 11.57
N GLU A 178 3.56 -15.18 12.20
CA GLU A 178 2.31 -15.51 11.49
C GLU A 178 1.83 -14.33 10.64
N GLU A 179 2.00 -13.09 11.13
CA GLU A 179 1.73 -11.89 10.34
C GLU A 179 2.60 -11.83 9.08
N ALA A 180 3.93 -12.00 9.22
CA ALA A 180 4.84 -12.00 8.07
C ALA A 180 4.46 -13.08 7.05
N GLN A 181 4.10 -14.28 7.51
CA GLN A 181 3.60 -15.36 6.64
C GLN A 181 2.32 -14.93 5.91
N ALA A 182 1.30 -14.47 6.64
CA ALA A 182 0.01 -14.09 6.08
C ALA A 182 0.16 -12.98 5.03
N ARG A 183 0.96 -11.94 5.33
CA ARG A 183 1.23 -10.83 4.41
C ARG A 183 1.96 -11.32 3.15
N LEU A 184 2.96 -12.18 3.29
CA LEU A 184 3.66 -12.77 2.15
C LEU A 184 2.70 -13.57 1.26
N MET A 185 1.77 -14.35 1.84
CA MET A 185 0.76 -15.07 1.06
C MET A 185 -0.19 -14.12 0.33
N GLU A 186 -0.65 -13.04 0.97
CA GLU A 186 -1.48 -12.02 0.32
C GLU A 186 -0.75 -11.33 -0.85
N MET A 187 0.55 -11.06 -0.70
CA MET A 187 1.38 -10.54 -1.78
C MET A 187 1.52 -11.56 -2.93
N LEU A 188 1.74 -12.84 -2.62
CA LEU A 188 1.83 -13.91 -3.61
C LEU A 188 0.53 -14.07 -4.41
N ASP A 189 -0.62 -13.91 -3.77
CA ASP A 189 -1.93 -13.94 -4.45
C ASP A 189 -2.01 -12.90 -5.58
N ILE A 190 -1.40 -11.71 -5.42
CA ILE A 190 -1.31 -10.69 -6.48
C ILE A 190 -0.21 -11.05 -7.48
N LEU A 191 1.00 -11.36 -7.00
CA LEU A 191 2.16 -11.68 -7.85
C LEU A 191 1.91 -12.89 -8.75
N ALA A 192 1.02 -13.80 -8.36
CA ALA A 192 0.60 -14.91 -9.18
C ALA A 192 -0.05 -14.48 -10.50
N TYR A 193 -0.51 -13.25 -10.65
CA TYR A 193 -1.13 -12.73 -11.86
C TYR A 193 -0.29 -11.68 -12.59
N VAL A 194 0.92 -11.42 -12.10
CA VAL A 194 1.89 -10.50 -12.70
C VAL A 194 3.03 -11.32 -13.31
N PRO A 195 3.54 -10.94 -14.49
CA PRO A 195 4.76 -11.54 -15.02
C PRO A 195 5.93 -11.34 -14.06
N PHE A 196 6.67 -12.40 -13.77
CA PHE A 196 7.91 -12.35 -13.00
C PHE A 196 8.83 -13.50 -13.43
N GLN A 197 10.14 -13.30 -13.28
CA GLN A 197 11.13 -14.33 -13.59
C GLN A 197 11.33 -15.30 -12.42
N GLU A 198 11.58 -14.75 -11.23
CA GLU A 198 11.88 -15.52 -10.03
C GLU A 198 11.44 -14.79 -8.75
N ILE A 199 10.81 -15.52 -7.83
CA ILE A 199 10.57 -15.06 -6.46
C ILE A 199 11.45 -15.90 -5.54
N GLN A 200 12.23 -15.23 -4.69
CA GLN A 200 13.08 -15.88 -3.69
C GLN A 200 12.60 -15.50 -2.30
N VAL A 201 12.38 -16.49 -1.44
CA VAL A 201 12.14 -16.26 -0.01
C VAL A 201 13.30 -16.85 0.76
N CYS A 202 14.00 -16.00 1.50
CA CYS A 202 15.11 -16.37 2.36
C CYS A 202 14.89 -15.83 3.78
N PHE A 203 15.70 -16.31 4.72
CA PHE A 203 15.54 -16.03 6.14
C PHE A 203 16.84 -15.48 6.72
N LEU A 204 16.77 -14.74 7.82
CA LEU A 204 17.94 -14.08 8.40
C LEU A 204 18.90 -15.08 9.09
N ASN A 205 18.37 -16.04 9.83
CA ASN A 205 19.14 -16.93 10.72
C ASN A 205 19.40 -18.33 10.13
N ARG A 206 18.94 -18.60 8.90
CA ARG A 206 19.11 -19.92 8.25
C ARG A 206 19.39 -19.81 6.77
N GLN A 207 19.97 -20.88 6.24
CA GLN A 207 20.36 -21.00 4.83
C GLN A 207 19.21 -21.47 3.93
N ASP A 208 18.04 -21.78 4.51
CA ASP A 208 16.87 -22.23 3.77
C ASP A 208 16.44 -21.16 2.77
N ARG A 209 16.20 -21.56 1.51
CA ARG A 209 15.72 -20.66 0.46
C ARG A 209 14.61 -21.33 -0.33
N VAL A 210 13.47 -20.65 -0.45
CA VAL A 210 12.38 -21.06 -1.34
C VAL A 210 12.51 -20.28 -2.64
N VAL A 211 12.78 -21.00 -3.73
CA VAL A 211 12.81 -20.41 -5.08
C VAL A 211 11.54 -20.77 -5.83
N LEU A 212 10.71 -19.79 -6.16
CA LEU A 212 9.47 -19.95 -6.90
C LEU A 212 9.66 -19.41 -8.33
N LYS A 213 9.30 -20.24 -9.31
CA LYS A 213 9.25 -19.86 -10.73
C LYS A 213 7.91 -20.25 -11.32
N ARG A 214 7.44 -19.48 -12.29
CA ARG A 214 6.17 -19.75 -12.98
C ARG A 214 6.20 -21.10 -13.71
N GLN A 215 7.25 -21.32 -14.51
CA GLN A 215 7.44 -22.52 -15.34
C GLN A 215 6.22 -22.82 -16.24
N GLY A 216 5.60 -21.78 -16.80
CA GLY A 216 4.42 -21.90 -17.67
C GLY A 216 3.14 -22.37 -16.96
N ARG A 217 3.12 -22.46 -15.62
CA ARG A 217 1.93 -22.79 -14.85
C ARG A 217 0.97 -21.60 -14.81
N ASP A 218 -0.33 -21.89 -14.85
CA ASP A 218 -1.36 -20.90 -14.58
C ASP A 218 -1.27 -20.38 -13.12
N PRO A 219 -1.82 -19.19 -12.82
CA PRO A 219 -1.77 -18.59 -11.49
C PRO A 219 -2.27 -19.49 -10.36
N LYS A 220 -3.38 -20.23 -10.57
CA LYS A 220 -4.01 -21.03 -9.51
C LYS A 220 -3.13 -22.23 -9.17
N SER A 221 -2.64 -22.94 -10.19
CA SER A 221 -1.70 -24.06 -10.02
C SER A 221 -0.37 -23.61 -9.41
N PHE A 222 0.13 -22.43 -9.81
CA PHE A 222 1.32 -21.83 -9.19
C PHE A 222 1.10 -21.55 -7.69
N LEU A 223 -0.03 -20.92 -7.33
CA LEU A 223 -0.33 -20.53 -5.94
C LEU A 223 -0.44 -21.73 -5.00
N VAL A 224 -1.07 -22.83 -5.43
CA VAL A 224 -1.17 -24.04 -4.60
C VAL A 224 0.22 -24.57 -4.21
N ASP A 225 1.16 -24.62 -5.16
CA ASP A 225 2.53 -25.05 -4.87
C ASP A 225 3.31 -24.00 -4.07
N ALA A 226 3.17 -22.72 -4.42
CA ALA A 226 3.81 -21.62 -3.71
C ALA A 226 3.41 -21.62 -2.23
N HIS A 227 2.12 -21.62 -1.93
CA HIS A 227 1.60 -21.64 -0.55
C HIS A 227 2.12 -22.85 0.21
N ARG A 228 2.03 -24.06 -0.37
CA ARG A 228 2.56 -25.27 0.28
C ARG A 228 4.04 -25.16 0.64
N ARG A 229 4.85 -24.58 -0.25
CA ARG A 229 6.31 -24.44 -0.04
C ARG A 229 6.64 -23.36 0.98
N ILE A 230 5.91 -22.25 0.97
CA ILE A 230 6.05 -21.19 1.96
C ILE A 230 5.60 -21.70 3.33
N ASP A 231 4.42 -22.32 3.42
CA ASP A 231 3.96 -22.94 4.67
C ASP A 231 5.02 -23.89 5.21
N ALA A 232 5.52 -24.82 4.41
CA ALA A 232 6.58 -25.75 4.83
C ALA A 232 7.83 -25.05 5.36
N ALA A 233 8.22 -23.90 4.77
CA ALA A 233 9.34 -23.11 5.27
C ALA A 233 9.01 -22.44 6.62
N PHE A 234 7.78 -21.94 6.80
CA PHE A 234 7.30 -21.28 8.02
C PHE A 234 6.96 -22.23 9.18
N HIS A 235 6.83 -23.54 8.93
CA HIS A 235 6.65 -24.56 9.98
C HIS A 235 7.83 -24.61 10.97
N ARG A 236 9.02 -24.18 10.56
CA ARG A 236 10.16 -24.03 11.46
C ARG A 236 10.02 -22.68 12.18
N MET A 237 9.84 -22.74 13.50
CA MET A 237 9.70 -21.55 14.34
C MET A 237 10.93 -20.66 14.28
N PRO A 238 10.75 -19.33 14.39
CA PRO A 238 11.85 -18.37 14.36
C PRO A 238 12.69 -18.46 15.64
N MET A 239 14.00 -18.30 15.50
CA MET A 239 15.00 -18.35 16.57
C MET A 239 16.28 -17.62 16.16
N GLY A 240 17.02 -17.11 17.14
CA GLY A 240 18.29 -16.42 16.91
C GLY A 240 18.18 -14.91 17.07
N GLY A 241 19.15 -14.20 16.51
CA GLY A 241 19.19 -12.73 16.53
C GLY A 241 18.60 -12.13 15.25
N THR A 242 18.85 -10.85 15.02
CA THR A 242 18.32 -10.10 13.86
C THR A 242 19.47 -9.62 12.97
N PRO A 243 20.20 -10.53 12.25
CA PRO A 243 21.40 -10.21 11.46
C PRO A 243 21.06 -9.54 10.12
N VAL A 244 20.27 -8.46 10.14
CA VAL A 244 19.80 -7.76 8.94
C VAL A 244 20.97 -7.20 8.14
N PHE A 245 21.95 -6.59 8.81
CA PHE A 245 23.07 -5.95 8.11
C PHE A 245 23.90 -6.97 7.35
N GLU A 246 24.23 -8.09 7.99
CA GLU A 246 24.96 -9.19 7.39
C GLU A 246 24.18 -9.81 6.22
N LYS A 247 22.87 -10.00 6.39
CA LYS A 247 22.04 -10.58 5.32
C LYS A 247 21.90 -9.66 4.12
N LEU A 248 21.77 -8.35 4.35
CA LEU A 248 21.77 -7.37 3.25
C LEU A 248 23.12 -7.35 2.54
N GLN A 249 24.25 -7.39 3.25
CA GLN A 249 25.57 -7.49 2.62
C GLN A 249 25.69 -8.73 1.73
N GLU A 250 25.23 -9.90 2.21
CA GLU A 250 25.20 -11.14 1.44
C GLU A 250 24.30 -11.01 0.18
N SER A 251 23.10 -10.46 0.32
CA SER A 251 22.16 -10.26 -0.78
C SER A 251 22.70 -9.30 -1.85
N PHE A 252 23.27 -8.17 -1.44
CA PHE A 252 23.87 -7.22 -2.40
C PHE A 252 25.13 -7.79 -3.06
N ALA A 253 25.96 -8.53 -2.34
CA ALA A 253 27.15 -9.17 -2.90
C ALA A 253 26.81 -10.29 -3.89
N SER A 254 25.78 -11.09 -3.59
CA SER A 254 25.31 -12.17 -4.49
C SER A 254 24.49 -11.64 -5.67
N GLY A 255 23.88 -10.48 -5.52
CA GLY A 255 23.06 -9.79 -6.54
C GLY A 255 23.81 -8.79 -7.42
N VAL A 256 25.15 -8.77 -7.40
CA VAL A 256 25.93 -7.83 -8.22
C VAL A 256 25.56 -7.96 -9.69
N ASN A 257 25.32 -6.83 -10.36
CA ASN A 257 24.87 -6.71 -11.75
C ASN A 257 23.50 -7.35 -12.06
N ARG A 258 22.65 -7.55 -11.05
CA ARG A 258 21.29 -8.05 -11.23
C ARG A 258 20.27 -6.99 -10.83
N ASN A 259 19.11 -7.03 -11.46
CA ASN A 259 17.96 -6.22 -11.08
C ASN A 259 17.15 -7.00 -10.03
N ILE A 260 17.19 -6.57 -8.77
CA ILE A 260 16.55 -7.28 -7.65
C ILE A 260 15.74 -6.30 -6.81
N ALA A 261 14.41 -6.48 -6.81
CA ALA A 261 13.55 -5.81 -5.84
C ALA A 261 13.61 -6.57 -4.51
N ARG A 262 14.00 -5.90 -3.43
CA ARG A 262 14.21 -6.51 -2.12
C ARG A 262 13.14 -6.07 -1.14
N TYR A 263 12.63 -7.04 -0.38
CA TYR A 263 11.64 -6.86 0.66
C TYR A 263 12.17 -7.46 1.95
N LEU A 264 12.13 -6.74 3.06
CA LEU A 264 12.53 -7.25 4.37
C LEU A 264 11.37 -7.20 5.34
N PHE A 265 10.81 -8.35 5.69
CA PHE A 265 9.95 -8.47 6.86
C PHE A 265 10.81 -8.45 8.12
N CYS A 266 10.60 -7.48 9.01
CA CYS A 266 11.41 -7.32 10.23
C CYS A 266 10.61 -6.66 11.34
N ASP A 267 10.84 -7.06 12.59
CA ASP A 267 10.10 -6.56 13.75
C ASP A 267 10.90 -5.68 14.70
N GLY A 268 12.19 -5.47 14.45
CA GLY A 268 13.01 -4.79 15.44
C GLY A 268 14.38 -4.32 15.01
N THR A 269 15.25 -4.20 16.01
CA THR A 269 16.57 -3.60 15.88
C THR A 269 17.59 -4.64 15.42
N PRO A 270 18.40 -4.34 14.38
CA PRO A 270 19.42 -5.26 13.90
C PRO A 270 20.49 -5.58 14.95
N ASN A 271 21.12 -6.75 14.82
CA ASN A 271 22.30 -7.13 15.61
C ASN A 271 23.37 -6.05 15.51
N GLY A 272 23.88 -5.57 16.65
CA GLY A 272 24.83 -4.46 16.70
C GLY A 272 24.20 -3.07 16.89
N GLY A 273 22.86 -2.98 16.94
CA GLY A 273 22.15 -1.77 17.32
C GLY A 273 22.42 -0.60 16.36
N LEU A 274 22.84 0.55 16.91
CA LEU A 274 23.07 1.77 16.14
C LEU A 274 24.10 1.60 15.03
N LEU A 275 25.22 0.90 15.29
CA LEU A 275 26.27 0.70 14.29
C LEU A 275 25.77 -0.09 13.07
N ALA A 276 24.88 -1.07 13.30
CA ALA A 276 24.28 -1.82 12.21
C ALA A 276 23.25 -0.98 11.44
N LYS A 277 22.46 -0.14 12.13
CA LYS A 277 21.57 0.81 11.48
C LYS A 277 22.35 1.75 10.55
N GLU A 278 23.43 2.36 11.04
CA GLU A 278 24.32 3.20 10.24
C GLU A 278 24.96 2.44 9.06
N GLY A 279 25.37 1.19 9.30
CA GLY A 279 25.90 0.30 8.27
C GLY A 279 24.89 0.00 7.17
N ILE A 280 23.63 -0.27 7.53
CA ILE A 280 22.52 -0.51 6.58
C ILE A 280 22.24 0.76 5.78
N THR A 281 22.13 1.93 6.43
CA THR A 281 21.96 3.21 5.75
C THR A 281 23.09 3.46 4.76
N GLY A 282 24.35 3.28 5.19
CA GLY A 282 25.52 3.43 4.33
C GLY A 282 25.52 2.45 3.16
N LEU A 283 25.15 1.19 3.39
CA LEU A 283 25.03 0.18 2.34
C LEU A 283 23.99 0.60 1.30
N LEU A 284 22.81 1.04 1.73
CA LEU A 284 21.73 1.39 0.83
C LEU A 284 22.01 2.69 0.06
N ILE A 285 22.59 3.73 0.70
CA ILE A 285 22.98 4.98 0.01
C ILE A 285 23.99 4.69 -1.10
N ASN A 286 24.97 3.82 -0.82
CA ASN A 286 26.10 3.57 -1.72
C ASN A 286 25.92 2.37 -2.65
N ARG A 287 24.74 1.74 -2.67
CA ARG A 287 24.47 0.57 -3.53
C ARG A 287 24.50 0.94 -5.01
N GLN A 288 24.86 -0.04 -5.83
CA GLN A 288 24.86 0.14 -7.29
C GLN A 288 23.42 0.13 -7.82
N ASN A 289 23.15 1.02 -8.78
CA ASN A 289 21.87 1.14 -9.49
C ASN A 289 20.64 1.08 -8.56
N PRO A 290 20.42 2.08 -7.66
CA PRO A 290 19.31 2.06 -6.69
C PRO A 290 17.94 1.76 -7.29
N ALA A 291 17.63 2.28 -8.48
CA ALA A 291 16.38 2.04 -9.19
C ALA A 291 16.16 0.56 -9.58
N GLN A 292 17.26 -0.15 -9.88
CA GLN A 292 17.24 -1.58 -10.22
C GLN A 292 17.41 -2.47 -8.98
N ASN A 293 17.67 -1.85 -7.83
CA ASN A 293 17.83 -2.53 -6.55
C ASN A 293 17.03 -1.80 -5.45
N PRO A 294 15.71 -1.64 -5.63
CA PRO A 294 14.87 -0.98 -4.64
C PRO A 294 14.78 -1.84 -3.37
N MET A 295 14.53 -1.18 -2.24
CA MET A 295 14.42 -1.81 -0.93
C MET A 295 13.12 -1.41 -0.24
N THR A 296 12.29 -2.37 0.12
CA THR A 296 11.10 -2.14 0.93
C THR A 296 11.26 -2.83 2.28
N PHE A 297 11.14 -2.05 3.36
CA PHE A 297 10.98 -2.57 4.71
C PHE A 297 9.51 -2.86 4.98
N LEU A 298 9.21 -4.08 5.40
CA LEU A 298 7.88 -4.53 5.78
C LEU A 298 7.89 -4.75 7.30
N ILE A 299 7.35 -3.77 8.02
CA ILE A 299 7.43 -3.73 9.47
C ILE A 299 6.41 -4.71 10.06
N CYS A 300 6.86 -5.62 10.92
CA CYS A 300 6.03 -6.59 11.65
C CYS A 300 6.13 -6.33 13.17
N SER A 301 5.87 -5.10 13.61
CA SER A 301 6.03 -4.72 15.01
C SER A 301 4.92 -3.79 15.47
N ASN A 302 4.48 -3.99 16.71
CA ASN A 302 3.57 -3.09 17.43
C ASN A 302 4.32 -2.07 18.30
N THR A 303 5.66 -2.05 18.26
CA THR A 303 6.49 -1.14 19.04
C THR A 303 7.22 -0.18 18.13
N GLY A 304 6.77 1.08 18.09
CA GLY A 304 7.34 2.11 17.21
C GLY A 304 8.86 2.25 17.33
N ASP A 305 9.38 2.39 18.55
CA ASP A 305 10.81 2.66 18.83
C ASP A 305 11.78 1.63 18.22
N GLU A 306 11.36 0.37 18.09
CA GLU A 306 12.21 -0.71 17.59
C GLU A 306 12.41 -0.65 16.08
N VAL A 307 11.48 0.01 15.36
CA VAL A 307 11.36 0.02 13.90
C VAL A 307 11.43 1.42 13.29
N VAL A 308 11.45 2.49 14.10
CA VAL A 308 11.64 3.89 13.64
C VAL A 308 12.81 4.03 12.68
N TRP A 309 13.89 3.29 12.91
CA TRP A 309 15.08 3.35 12.06
C TRP A 309 14.81 2.99 10.59
N MET A 310 13.81 2.15 10.30
CA MET A 310 13.44 1.82 8.91
C MET A 310 12.78 3.00 8.22
N LYS A 311 11.91 3.73 8.93
CA LYS A 311 11.28 4.98 8.46
C LYS A 311 12.33 6.09 8.31
N ASP A 312 13.26 6.20 9.25
CA ASP A 312 14.38 7.17 9.15
C ASP A 312 15.26 6.90 7.91
N ILE A 313 15.44 5.64 7.53
CA ILE A 313 16.19 5.26 6.32
C ILE A 313 15.41 5.60 5.06
N GLU A 314 14.11 5.30 4.99
CA GLU A 314 13.22 5.65 3.87
C GLU A 314 13.33 7.14 3.51
N GLU A 315 13.35 8.03 4.52
CA GLU A 315 13.44 9.49 4.32
C GLU A 315 14.73 9.98 3.63
N VAL A 316 15.82 9.21 3.71
CA VAL A 316 17.14 9.63 3.22
C VAL A 316 17.69 8.77 2.08
N VAL A 317 17.20 7.54 1.93
CA VAL A 317 17.69 6.58 0.94
C VAL A 317 16.79 6.60 -0.30
N PRO A 318 17.32 6.85 -1.50
CA PRO A 318 16.52 6.80 -2.71
C PRO A 318 16.09 5.36 -3.02
N TYR A 319 14.90 5.21 -3.62
CA TYR A 319 14.29 3.91 -3.93
C TYR A 319 14.21 2.98 -2.72
N CYS A 320 13.82 3.56 -1.58
CA CYS A 320 13.61 2.87 -0.34
C CYS A 320 12.22 3.24 0.17
N SER A 321 11.49 2.28 0.73
CA SER A 321 10.20 2.54 1.36
C SER A 321 10.06 1.69 2.62
N ALA A 322 9.27 2.15 3.59
CA ALA A 322 8.90 1.39 4.77
C ALA A 322 7.37 1.34 4.88
N CYS A 323 6.83 0.13 5.01
CA CYS A 323 5.39 -0.09 5.05
C CYS A 323 5.02 -0.93 6.28
N ASP A 324 4.15 -0.36 7.11
CA ASP A 324 3.63 -1.01 8.30
C ASP A 324 2.53 -2.03 7.96
N ASP A 325 1.90 -2.62 8.96
CA ASP A 325 0.65 -3.35 8.75
C ASP A 325 -0.46 -2.41 8.20
N PHE A 326 -1.51 -3.01 7.63
CA PHE A 326 -2.57 -2.25 6.96
C PHE A 326 -3.29 -1.25 7.88
N ALA A 327 -3.53 -1.58 9.16
CA ALA A 327 -4.28 -0.71 10.04
C ALA A 327 -3.47 0.53 10.42
N ASN A 328 -2.20 0.35 10.73
CA ASN A 328 -1.29 1.44 11.07
C ASN A 328 -1.01 2.32 9.84
N GLU A 329 -0.75 1.72 8.67
CA GLU A 329 -0.58 2.47 7.42
C GLU A 329 -1.85 3.23 7.04
N ALA A 330 -3.04 2.60 7.12
CA ALA A 330 -4.29 3.28 6.80
C ALA A 330 -4.58 4.46 7.74
N ALA A 331 -4.18 4.38 9.01
CA ALA A 331 -4.31 5.48 9.95
C ALA A 331 -3.35 6.64 9.63
N GLU A 332 -2.12 6.33 9.22
CA GLU A 332 -1.12 7.29 8.73
C GLU A 332 -1.63 7.99 7.46
N VAL A 333 -2.01 7.22 6.43
CA VAL A 333 -2.58 7.75 5.18
C VAL A 333 -3.85 8.54 5.43
N LEU A 334 -4.72 8.14 6.34
CA LEU A 334 -5.90 8.93 6.69
C LEU A 334 -5.54 10.32 7.25
N ARG A 335 -4.52 10.39 8.09
CA ARG A 335 -4.03 11.65 8.69
C ARG A 335 -3.35 12.53 7.64
N ASP A 336 -2.65 11.92 6.69
CA ASP A 336 -1.86 12.61 5.67
C ASP A 336 -2.69 12.98 4.42
N GLN A 337 -3.58 12.10 3.96
CA GLN A 337 -4.35 12.27 2.72
C GLN A 337 -5.83 12.60 2.94
N GLY A 338 -6.36 12.34 4.13
CA GLY A 338 -7.76 12.60 4.49
C GLY A 338 -8.73 11.50 4.07
N MET A 339 -9.96 11.58 4.60
CA MET A 339 -10.99 10.52 4.49
C MET A 339 -11.51 10.26 3.05
N ALA A 340 -11.21 11.16 2.11
CA ALA A 340 -11.70 11.02 0.74
C ALA A 340 -10.83 10.09 -0.11
N LEU A 341 -9.54 9.91 0.23
CA LEU A 341 -8.68 8.96 -0.47
C LEU A 341 -9.12 7.53 -0.09
N PRO A 342 -9.48 6.68 -1.06
CA PRO A 342 -9.92 5.33 -0.76
C PRO A 342 -8.72 4.38 -0.58
N PHE A 343 -8.02 4.50 0.54
CA PHE A 343 -6.89 3.62 0.87
C PHE A 343 -7.41 2.25 1.36
N THR A 344 -7.47 1.28 0.45
CA THR A 344 -7.92 -0.10 0.69
C THR A 344 -6.77 -1.02 1.07
N LYS A 345 -7.09 -2.23 1.53
CA LYS A 345 -6.10 -3.30 1.70
C LYS A 345 -5.35 -3.59 0.40
N GLY A 346 -6.02 -3.53 -0.74
CA GLY A 346 -5.43 -3.67 -2.06
C GLY A 346 -4.43 -2.56 -2.35
N PHE A 347 -4.79 -1.30 -2.07
CA PHE A 347 -3.88 -0.17 -2.20
C PHE A 347 -2.60 -0.39 -1.40
N TRP A 348 -2.74 -0.77 -0.12
CA TRP A 348 -1.63 -1.10 0.78
C TRP A 348 -0.75 -2.25 0.26
N LEU A 349 -1.35 -3.32 -0.30
CA LEU A 349 -0.58 -4.43 -0.89
C LEU A 349 0.29 -3.95 -2.07
N ILE A 350 -0.24 -3.08 -2.93
CA ILE A 350 0.53 -2.53 -4.05
C ILE A 350 1.65 -1.61 -3.56
N CYS A 351 1.38 -0.74 -2.58
CA CYS A 351 2.41 0.08 -1.94
C CYS A 351 3.54 -0.79 -1.38
N SER A 352 3.18 -1.87 -0.68
CA SER A 352 4.14 -2.82 -0.11
C SER A 352 5.02 -3.50 -1.17
N LEU A 353 4.54 -3.63 -2.41
CA LEU A 353 5.28 -4.27 -3.51
C LEU A 353 6.10 -3.28 -4.33
N ILE A 354 5.62 -2.05 -4.55
CA ILE A 354 6.18 -1.15 -5.56
C ILE A 354 6.57 0.24 -5.07
N ALA A 355 6.18 0.69 -3.88
CA ALA A 355 6.44 2.07 -3.44
C ALA A 355 7.93 2.46 -3.58
N ALA A 356 8.85 1.60 -3.14
CA ALA A 356 10.29 1.81 -3.30
C ALA A 356 10.76 1.92 -4.78
N SER A 357 10.04 1.33 -5.73
CA SER A 357 10.31 1.44 -7.16
C SER A 357 9.59 2.63 -7.81
N ASN A 358 8.64 3.26 -7.10
CA ASN A 358 7.81 4.35 -7.59
C ASN A 358 7.77 5.53 -6.60
N PRO A 359 8.91 6.21 -6.38
CA PRO A 359 9.06 7.24 -5.35
C PRO A 359 8.26 8.52 -5.61
N GLU A 360 7.78 8.74 -6.84
CA GLU A 360 7.07 9.97 -7.19
C GLU A 360 5.54 9.87 -7.08
N ASP A 361 4.98 8.65 -7.05
CA ASP A 361 3.52 8.44 -6.92
C ASP A 361 3.17 7.69 -5.63
N LEU A 362 3.50 6.40 -5.52
CA LEU A 362 3.02 5.55 -4.42
C LEU A 362 3.71 5.82 -3.09
N ASP A 363 5.00 6.12 -3.14
CA ASP A 363 5.74 6.58 -1.95
C ASP A 363 5.16 7.91 -1.43
N ALA A 364 4.64 8.75 -2.33
CA ALA A 364 4.06 10.04 -1.95
C ALA A 364 2.73 9.94 -1.17
N ILE A 365 2.17 8.74 -0.98
CA ILE A 365 0.90 8.53 -0.27
C ILE A 365 1.01 8.90 1.21
N ASN A 366 2.13 8.59 1.85
CA ASN A 366 2.38 8.97 3.25
C ASN A 366 2.89 10.42 3.38
N GLU A 367 3.13 11.12 2.26
CA GLU A 367 3.52 12.52 2.28
C GLU A 367 2.33 13.43 2.57
N SER A 368 2.56 14.51 3.32
CA SER A 368 1.54 15.53 3.58
C SER A 368 1.40 16.53 2.41
N VAL A 369 1.35 16.00 1.18
CA VAL A 369 1.18 16.73 -0.09
C VAL A 369 -0.02 16.13 -0.82
N PRO A 370 -0.97 16.91 -1.35
CA PRO A 370 -2.09 16.34 -2.08
C PRO A 370 -1.61 15.80 -3.43
N PHE A 371 -2.24 14.74 -3.92
CA PHE A 371 -2.06 14.31 -5.30
C PHE A 371 -2.55 15.40 -6.26
N SER A 372 -1.86 15.54 -7.39
CA SER A 372 -2.45 16.24 -8.53
C SER A 372 -3.68 15.47 -9.01
N LYS A 373 -4.56 16.14 -9.74
CA LYS A 373 -5.72 15.49 -10.36
C LYS A 373 -5.29 14.33 -11.27
N THR A 374 -4.27 14.55 -12.10
CA THR A 374 -3.76 13.53 -13.03
C THR A 374 -3.18 12.33 -12.29
N THR A 375 -2.41 12.54 -11.22
CA THR A 375 -1.88 11.43 -10.41
C THR A 375 -3.02 10.67 -9.73
N LEU A 376 -4.00 11.36 -9.13
CA LEU A 376 -5.15 10.71 -8.50
C LEU A 376 -6.00 9.91 -9.50
N ASP A 377 -6.27 10.49 -10.67
CA ASP A 377 -6.98 9.83 -11.77
C ASP A 377 -6.25 8.53 -12.17
N ASN A 378 -4.93 8.61 -12.33
CA ASN A 378 -4.10 7.45 -12.67
C ASN A 378 -4.02 6.42 -11.55
N LEU A 379 -4.00 6.81 -10.29
CA LEU A 379 -3.98 5.87 -9.16
C LEU A 379 -5.31 5.13 -9.02
N LEU A 380 -6.44 5.82 -9.17
CA LEU A 380 -7.78 5.24 -8.98
C LEU A 380 -8.36 4.61 -10.25
N GLY A 381 -7.82 4.95 -11.41
CA GLY A 381 -8.19 4.35 -12.70
C GLY A 381 -9.32 5.07 -13.46
N VAL A 382 -9.76 6.23 -12.97
CA VAL A 382 -10.89 6.97 -13.53
C VAL A 382 -10.56 8.45 -13.64
N ASN A 383 -10.98 9.10 -14.72
CA ASN A 383 -10.85 10.53 -14.88
C ASN A 383 -11.92 11.23 -14.05
N HIS A 384 -11.56 11.71 -12.87
CA HIS A 384 -12.48 12.41 -11.99
C HIS A 384 -12.97 13.70 -12.65
N ASP A 385 -14.22 14.09 -12.40
CA ASP A 385 -14.67 15.45 -12.69
C ASP A 385 -14.11 16.43 -11.64
N ASP A 386 -14.29 17.73 -11.89
CA ASP A 386 -13.82 18.77 -10.98
C ASP A 386 -14.44 18.66 -9.58
N ALA A 387 -15.68 18.15 -9.46
CA ALA A 387 -16.38 18.02 -8.20
C ALA A 387 -15.80 16.89 -7.33
N LEU A 388 -15.52 15.73 -7.94
CA LEU A 388 -14.88 14.60 -7.28
C LEU A 388 -13.46 14.95 -6.85
N TYR A 389 -12.67 15.57 -7.73
CA TYR A 389 -11.31 15.97 -7.39
C TYR A 389 -11.31 17.04 -6.29
N ARG A 390 -12.23 18.02 -6.36
CA ARG A 390 -12.40 19.02 -5.31
C ARG A 390 -12.78 18.39 -3.97
N HIS A 391 -13.65 17.39 -3.97
CA HIS A 391 -14.04 16.64 -2.78
C HIS A 391 -12.84 15.97 -2.11
N TYR A 392 -11.96 15.33 -2.88
CA TYR A 392 -10.70 14.79 -2.37
C TYR A 392 -9.83 15.90 -1.76
N PHE A 393 -9.59 16.97 -2.53
CA PHE A 393 -8.70 18.05 -2.11
C PHE A 393 -9.18 18.74 -0.82
N ASP A 394 -10.48 19.01 -0.69
CA ASP A 394 -11.04 19.64 0.51
C ASP A 394 -10.89 18.74 1.76
N HIS A 395 -11.02 17.41 1.60
CA HIS A 395 -10.80 16.47 2.70
C HIS A 395 -9.33 16.34 3.08
N PHE A 396 -8.42 16.41 2.11
CA PHE A 396 -6.99 16.52 2.35
C PHE A 396 -6.66 17.78 3.18
N VAL A 397 -7.15 18.94 2.74
CA VAL A 397 -6.93 20.22 3.44
C VAL A 397 -7.50 20.17 4.86
N LYS A 398 -8.69 19.58 5.03
CA LYS A 398 -9.31 19.36 6.34
C LYS A 398 -8.44 18.48 7.24
N ALA A 399 -7.86 17.41 6.72
CA ALA A 399 -6.97 16.53 7.47
C ALA A 399 -5.71 17.27 7.94
N GLN A 400 -5.08 18.06 7.07
CA GLN A 400 -3.92 18.87 7.46
C GLN A 400 -4.24 19.91 8.54
N HIS A 401 -5.38 20.59 8.46
CA HIS A 401 -5.80 21.51 9.52
C HIS A 401 -6.13 20.80 10.85
N ALA A 402 -6.68 19.58 10.77
CA ALA A 402 -7.00 18.76 11.93
C ALA A 402 -5.77 18.11 12.57
N ARG A 403 -4.61 18.12 11.91
CA ARG A 403 -3.35 17.56 12.42
C ARG A 403 -3.06 18.05 13.84
N VAL A 404 -2.76 17.12 14.72
CA VAL A 404 -2.35 17.43 16.10
C VAL A 404 -0.87 17.78 16.08
N VAL A 405 -0.53 18.94 16.65
CA VAL A 405 0.85 19.37 16.85
C VAL A 405 1.14 19.24 18.33
N GLU A 406 1.86 18.19 18.70
CA GLU A 406 2.25 17.99 20.09
C GLU A 406 3.12 19.14 20.58
N ARG A 407 2.88 19.55 21.83
CA ARG A 407 3.67 20.61 22.47
C ARG A 407 4.50 20.04 23.63
N ASP A 408 5.70 20.55 23.79
CA ASP A 408 6.55 20.28 24.95
C ASP A 408 6.00 20.99 26.20
N GLU A 409 6.67 20.78 27.34
CA GLU A 409 6.31 21.40 28.62
C GLU A 409 6.35 22.94 28.61
N TYR A 410 7.01 23.54 27.61
CA TYR A 410 7.11 24.99 27.39
C TYR A 410 6.10 25.49 26.35
N GLY A 411 5.20 24.63 25.86
CA GLY A 411 4.21 24.96 24.85
C GLY A 411 4.77 25.09 23.43
N ARG A 412 6.03 24.70 23.18
CA ARG A 412 6.62 24.71 21.84
C ARG A 412 6.28 23.41 21.09
N PRO A 413 6.10 23.42 19.77
CA PRO A 413 5.93 22.20 18.99
C PRO A 413 7.08 21.22 19.22
N LYS A 414 6.78 19.99 19.62
CA LYS A 414 7.80 18.92 19.71
C LYS A 414 8.33 18.55 18.32
N ASN A 415 7.42 18.50 17.35
CA ASN A 415 7.73 18.22 15.96
C ASN A 415 7.46 19.46 15.09
N LYS A 416 8.51 20.10 14.60
CA LYS A 416 8.40 21.26 13.70
C LYS A 416 7.79 20.86 12.35
N ALA A 417 8.01 19.63 11.88
CA ALA A 417 7.44 19.13 10.64
C ALA A 417 5.92 19.07 10.72
N ASP A 418 5.33 18.57 11.82
CA ASP A 418 3.87 18.56 11.99
C ASP A 418 3.27 19.97 12.04
N GLN A 419 3.98 20.92 12.65
CA GLN A 419 3.56 22.32 12.62
C GLN A 419 3.58 22.88 11.18
N LEU A 420 4.61 22.59 10.41
CA LEU A 420 4.73 23.01 9.03
C LEU A 420 3.61 22.40 8.16
N LYS A 421 3.39 21.08 8.26
CA LYS A 421 2.31 20.34 7.58
C LYS A 421 0.94 20.97 7.85
N LYS A 422 0.65 21.27 9.12
CA LYS A 422 -0.62 21.89 9.55
C LYS A 422 -0.86 23.29 9.00
N ASN A 423 0.20 24.10 8.89
CA ASN A 423 0.11 25.51 8.54
C ASN A 423 0.22 25.78 7.03
N GLN A 424 0.54 24.77 6.23
CA GLN A 424 0.71 24.91 4.79
C GLN A 424 -0.64 25.21 4.11
N ASN A 425 -0.73 26.35 3.43
CA ASN A 425 -1.95 26.79 2.76
C ASN A 425 -2.09 26.15 1.37
N TRP A 426 -2.44 24.87 1.34
CA TRP A 426 -2.68 24.14 0.09
C TRP A 426 -3.85 24.71 -0.72
N GLN A 427 -4.85 25.30 -0.05
CA GLN A 427 -6.05 25.86 -0.71
C GLN A 427 -5.70 26.92 -1.77
N ALA A 428 -4.67 27.74 -1.53
CA ALA A 428 -4.21 28.75 -2.47
C ALA A 428 -3.65 28.16 -3.78
N HIS A 429 -3.27 26.88 -3.77
CA HIS A 429 -2.64 26.18 -4.88
C HIS A 429 -3.55 25.15 -5.57
N TYR A 430 -4.84 25.09 -5.22
CA TYR A 430 -5.79 24.12 -5.82
C TYR A 430 -5.70 24.07 -7.36
N GLY A 431 -5.70 25.23 -8.00
CA GLY A 431 -5.62 25.32 -9.47
C GLY A 431 -4.32 24.76 -10.07
N ASP A 432 -3.22 24.78 -9.33
CA ASP A 432 -1.96 24.16 -9.78
C ASP A 432 -2.06 22.64 -9.76
N PHE A 433 -2.64 22.06 -8.71
CA PHE A 433 -2.83 20.61 -8.62
C PHE A 433 -3.85 20.07 -9.63
N VAL A 434 -4.79 20.89 -10.10
CA VAL A 434 -5.69 20.50 -11.20
C VAL A 434 -4.95 20.44 -12.54
N ARG A 435 -4.03 21.38 -12.79
CA ARG A 435 -3.40 21.56 -14.12
C ARG A 435 -2.13 20.76 -14.32
N VAL A 436 -1.31 20.65 -13.28
CA VAL A 436 0.03 20.07 -13.36
C VAL A 436 -0.08 18.56 -13.21
N PRO A 437 0.59 17.75 -14.05
CA PRO A 437 0.44 16.31 -14.02
C PRO A 437 0.97 15.68 -12.73
N MET A 438 2.04 16.23 -12.14
CA MET A 438 2.64 15.69 -10.91
C MET A 438 2.85 16.79 -9.86
N ALA A 439 2.59 16.47 -8.60
CA ALA A 439 2.73 17.42 -7.48
C ALA A 439 4.17 17.95 -7.35
N SER A 440 5.19 17.12 -7.60
CA SER A 440 6.61 17.51 -7.53
C SER A 440 7.00 18.62 -8.52
N GLN A 441 6.18 18.90 -9.52
CA GLN A 441 6.40 19.99 -10.47
C GLN A 441 5.86 21.35 -9.96
N ILE A 442 5.00 21.36 -8.94
CA ILE A 442 4.42 22.58 -8.36
C ILE A 442 5.43 23.27 -7.45
N SER A 443 5.69 24.56 -7.69
CA SER A 443 6.70 25.33 -6.94
C SER A 443 6.45 25.33 -5.43
N ALA A 444 5.19 25.45 -4.99
CA ALA A 444 4.84 25.40 -3.58
C ALA A 444 5.18 24.05 -2.93
N VAL A 445 5.01 22.94 -3.64
CA VAL A 445 5.39 21.60 -3.18
C VAL A 445 6.91 21.49 -3.03
N LYS A 446 7.68 21.97 -4.00
CA LYS A 446 9.15 21.98 -3.92
C LYS A 446 9.65 22.75 -2.70
N THR A 447 9.12 23.95 -2.46
CA THR A 447 9.44 24.76 -1.29
C THR A 447 9.05 24.06 0.01
N PHE A 448 7.85 23.48 0.07
CA PHE A 448 7.37 22.74 1.23
C PHE A 448 8.25 21.53 1.55
N LYS A 449 8.60 20.69 0.56
CA LYS A 449 9.51 19.55 0.74
C LYS A 449 10.89 20.00 1.23
N GLN A 450 11.41 21.12 0.72
CA GLN A 450 12.68 21.67 1.22
C GLN A 450 12.59 22.11 2.69
N GLN A 451 11.50 22.76 3.08
CA GLN A 451 11.26 23.16 4.48
C GLN A 451 11.06 21.97 5.40
N LEU A 452 10.38 20.90 4.95
CA LEU A 452 10.25 19.65 5.71
C LEU A 452 11.59 19.00 5.98
N LYS A 453 12.47 18.92 4.98
CA LYS A 453 13.84 18.40 5.16
C LYS A 453 14.63 19.21 6.20
N GLN A 454 14.45 20.54 6.23
CA GLN A 454 15.08 21.42 7.22
C GLN A 454 14.44 21.32 8.61
N ALA A 455 13.19 20.88 8.71
CA ALA A 455 12.46 20.76 9.97
C ALA A 455 12.67 19.39 10.66
N SER A 456 13.10 18.38 9.88
CA SER A 456 13.29 16.99 10.32
C SER A 456 14.74 16.67 10.70
N GLY A 457 15.70 17.47 10.22
CA GLY A 457 17.08 17.48 10.72
C GLY A 457 17.26 18.47 11.86
#